data_AF-A0A7X9J1P1-F1
#
_entry.id   AF-A0A7X9J1P1-F1
#
_cell.length_a   1.000
_cell.length_b   1.000
_cell.length_c   1.000
_cell.angle_alpha   90.00
_cell.angle_beta   90.00
_cell.angle_gamma   90.00
#
_symmetry.space_group_name_H-M   'P 1'
#
loop_
_entity.id
_entity.type
_entity.pdbx_description
1 polymer ?
#
loop_
_entity_poly.entity_id
_entity_poly.type
_entity_poly.pdbx_seq_one_letter_code
_entity_poly.pdbx_strand_id
1 'polypeptide(L)'
;MHKPILRVFAAMALTMMAYPGITIPKSRNLTSRTLATAPKEVLLDEIQRRAFLFFWNETDPVTGLVKDRAGNFRVDDYRIASIASTGFGLSALPIGVERGWVSRKDAQARALKTGRTFETVLEHRNGVMPHFVEFGTGKRAWKCEFSTIDTALAIAGMLTAGEYFGGEVKKSAERLANRIDWVYWSPRKFINHGSIPEEREFIWNDYGHYSEALLMYVLAIGSPSRPIPAGRWHELGREYARYGPYSCIAGPSLFMNQYPNHWLDFRNRHDGVADYFENLKATTLANRLYGKNQAGRYSGFGPDIWGHTAGDGPKGYNAWAAEPGGAVNDGTISPHAPGGSFQATPVESERALRAMLKSFGARIWGRYGFTDTFNPTVNWFGPDVIGIDTGATLLAIENHRTGLIHKLMMKNATVQAGMKRIGFKPVPPATGNALQVLPLIQSPANSEFRVIKATFTPVPSNRAKWEASELYVYGGVATTNVRITLNGKPLGAGFGTPRWPSTPAFRIPKGLLKYGKPNRLEVRISRAAEGTVGYGPVLVGTRNALEFKPLAFGLGE
;
A
#
# COMPACT_ATOMS: atom_id res chain seq x y z
N MET A 1 -32.89 64.21 12.36
CA MET A 1 -32.47 65.58 11.96
C MET A 1 -30.99 65.74 12.27
N HIS A 2 -30.27 66.48 11.42
CA HIS A 2 -28.84 66.85 11.46
C HIS A 2 -27.82 65.82 10.91
N LYS A 3 -27.29 66.19 9.72
CA LYS A 3 -26.06 65.73 9.03
C LYS A 3 -24.79 66.23 9.80
N PRO A 4 -23.51 66.19 9.31
CA PRO A 4 -22.93 65.66 8.05
C PRO A 4 -21.52 64.99 8.18
N ILE A 5 -20.89 64.70 7.03
CA ILE A 5 -19.45 64.64 6.69
C ILE A 5 -18.82 63.23 6.55
N LEU A 6 -18.50 62.82 5.30
CA LEU A 6 -17.11 62.63 4.85
C LEU A 6 -17.03 62.57 3.31
N ARG A 7 -16.26 63.48 2.72
CA ARG A 7 -15.74 63.43 1.35
C ARG A 7 -14.28 62.94 1.41
N VAL A 8 -13.83 62.38 0.27
CA VAL A 8 -12.44 62.17 -0.17
C VAL A 8 -11.68 61.05 0.52
N PHE A 9 -11.44 59.94 -0.21
CA PHE A 9 -10.09 59.46 -0.49
C PHE A 9 -10.09 58.59 -1.76
N ALA A 10 -9.61 59.18 -2.84
CA ALA A 10 -8.98 58.46 -3.93
C ALA A 10 -7.57 58.02 -3.48
N ALA A 11 -7.07 56.98 -4.15
CA ALA A 11 -5.70 56.47 -4.11
C ALA A 11 -5.32 55.53 -2.94
N MET A 12 -5.58 54.23 -3.13
CA MET A 12 -4.51 53.23 -3.07
C MET A 12 -4.85 52.12 -4.06
N ALA A 13 -4.26 52.23 -5.25
CA ALA A 13 -4.14 51.13 -6.19
C ALA A 13 -3.32 50.03 -5.52
N LEU A 14 -4.00 49.01 -4.98
CA LEU A 14 -3.35 47.77 -4.63
C LEU A 14 -3.14 47.01 -5.94
N THR A 15 -1.90 47.01 -6.40
CA THR A 15 -1.38 46.11 -7.43
C THR A 15 -1.83 44.67 -7.17
N MET A 16 -2.89 44.23 -7.85
CA MET A 16 -3.06 42.83 -8.19
C MET A 16 -1.90 42.49 -9.12
N MET A 17 -0.80 41.97 -8.56
CA MET A 17 0.14 41.18 -9.34
C MET A 17 -0.64 39.96 -9.84
N ALA A 18 -1.21 40.07 -11.03
CA ALA A 18 -1.54 38.92 -11.85
C ALA A 18 -0.23 38.15 -12.05
N TYR A 19 -0.05 37.08 -11.26
CA TYR A 19 0.99 36.11 -11.55
C TYR A 19 0.74 35.61 -12.97
N PRO A 20 1.77 35.58 -13.85
CA PRO A 20 1.60 35.01 -15.17
C PRO A 20 1.16 33.57 -14.98
N GLY A 21 -0.07 33.26 -15.37
CA GLY A 21 -0.55 31.89 -15.45
C GLY A 21 0.42 31.15 -16.35
N ILE A 22 1.24 30.29 -15.76
CA ILE A 22 2.19 29.47 -16.51
C ILE A 22 1.35 28.59 -17.43
N THR A 23 1.39 28.88 -18.73
CA THR A 23 0.81 28.02 -19.76
C THR A 23 1.59 26.71 -19.78
N ILE A 24 1.07 25.73 -19.05
CA ILE A 24 1.43 24.32 -19.25
C ILE A 24 1.18 24.01 -20.73
N PRO A 25 2.10 23.37 -21.47
CA PRO A 25 1.89 23.03 -22.88
C PRO A 25 0.51 22.39 -23.04
N LYS A 26 -0.31 22.87 -23.99
CA LYS A 26 -1.66 22.31 -24.22
C LYS A 26 -1.53 20.81 -24.43
N SER A 27 -2.34 20.01 -23.75
CA SER A 27 -2.38 18.57 -24.03
C SER A 27 -2.75 18.40 -25.49
N ARG A 28 -2.24 17.35 -26.14
CA ARG A 28 -2.91 16.86 -27.34
C ARG A 28 -4.34 16.57 -26.89
N ASN A 29 -5.34 17.20 -27.52
CA ASN A 29 -6.76 16.96 -27.23
C ASN A 29 -7.13 15.54 -27.70
N LEU A 30 -6.57 14.53 -27.05
CA LEU A 30 -6.88 13.13 -27.30
C LEU A 30 -8.22 12.85 -26.62
N THR A 31 -9.20 12.47 -27.44
CA THR A 31 -10.44 11.89 -26.93
C THR A 31 -10.12 10.60 -26.18
N SER A 32 -10.97 10.21 -25.23
CA SER A 32 -10.84 8.93 -24.51
C SER A 32 -10.80 7.72 -25.46
N ARG A 33 -11.55 7.76 -26.58
CA ARG A 33 -11.52 6.71 -27.61
C ARG A 33 -10.17 6.63 -28.32
N THR A 34 -9.60 7.77 -28.73
CA THR A 34 -8.26 7.80 -29.34
C THR A 34 -7.16 7.41 -28.36
N LEU A 35 -7.35 7.71 -27.07
CA LEU A 35 -6.39 7.35 -26.02
C LEU A 35 -6.39 5.84 -25.74
N ALA A 36 -7.56 5.19 -25.78
CA ALA A 36 -7.70 3.76 -25.52
C ALA A 36 -6.91 2.87 -26.50
N THR A 37 -6.67 3.34 -27.73
CA THR A 37 -5.90 2.65 -28.77
C THR A 37 -4.51 3.25 -29.00
N ALA A 38 -4.14 4.31 -28.28
CA ALA A 38 -2.84 4.95 -28.42
C ALA A 38 -1.68 4.03 -27.96
N PRO A 39 -0.44 4.23 -28.44
CA PRO A 39 0.73 3.53 -27.91
C PRO A 39 0.82 3.66 -26.39
N LYS A 40 1.34 2.63 -25.71
CA LYS A 40 1.43 2.57 -24.24
C LYS A 40 1.99 3.85 -23.62
N GLU A 41 3.11 4.35 -24.13
CA GLU A 41 3.74 5.56 -23.59
C GLU A 41 2.86 6.81 -23.73
N VAL A 42 2.05 6.91 -24.80
CA VAL A 42 1.10 8.02 -24.98
C VAL A 42 -0.05 7.92 -23.98
N LEU A 43 -0.56 6.71 -23.74
CA LEU A 43 -1.58 6.46 -22.73
C LEU A 43 -1.08 6.83 -21.33
N LEU A 44 0.10 6.35 -20.94
CA LEU A 44 0.65 6.56 -19.61
C LEU A 44 1.01 8.03 -19.38
N ASP A 45 1.60 8.70 -20.37
CA ASP A 45 1.94 10.12 -20.26
C ASP A 45 0.69 10.98 -20.03
N GLU A 46 -0.39 10.74 -20.77
CA GLU A 46 -1.64 11.49 -20.60
C GLU A 46 -2.31 11.20 -19.25
N ILE A 47 -2.33 9.94 -18.78
CA ILE A 47 -2.85 9.60 -17.45
C ILE A 47 -2.06 10.32 -16.36
N GLN A 48 -0.73 10.21 -16.37
CA GLN A 48 0.10 10.86 -15.36
C GLN A 48 0.00 12.38 -15.43
N ARG A 49 -0.02 12.95 -16.63
CA ARG A 49 -0.13 14.40 -16.82
C ARG A 49 -1.44 14.94 -16.25
N ARG A 50 -2.58 14.27 -16.50
CA ARG A 50 -3.86 14.71 -15.94
C ARG A 50 -3.94 14.53 -14.42
N ALA A 51 -3.41 13.43 -13.89
CA ALA A 51 -3.30 13.26 -12.45
C ALA A 51 -2.40 14.34 -11.82
N PHE A 52 -1.28 14.69 -12.46
CA PHE A 52 -0.42 15.79 -12.02
C PHE A 52 -1.13 17.15 -12.06
N LEU A 53 -1.99 17.41 -13.05
CA LEU A 53 -2.75 18.65 -13.12
C LEU A 53 -3.67 18.85 -11.91
N PHE A 54 -4.17 17.79 -11.29
CA PHE A 54 -4.89 17.92 -10.01
C PHE A 54 -3.99 18.53 -8.94
N PHE A 55 -2.82 17.92 -8.71
CA PHE A 55 -1.86 18.43 -7.71
C PHE A 55 -1.28 19.79 -8.09
N TRP A 56 -1.25 20.15 -9.37
CA TRP A 56 -0.76 21.46 -9.77
C TRP A 56 -1.82 22.55 -9.62
N ASN A 57 -3.06 22.29 -10.04
CA ASN A 57 -4.13 23.30 -10.11
C ASN A 57 -4.96 23.39 -8.83
N GLU A 58 -5.17 22.28 -8.12
CA GLU A 58 -5.96 22.20 -6.90
C GLU A 58 -5.08 22.33 -5.63
N THR A 59 -3.98 23.08 -5.76
CA THR A 59 -3.12 23.51 -4.65
C THR A 59 -3.33 24.99 -4.37
N ASP A 60 -3.54 25.35 -3.11
CA ASP A 60 -3.64 26.75 -2.73
C ASP A 60 -2.27 27.44 -2.90
N PRO A 61 -2.17 28.55 -3.63
CA PRO A 61 -0.88 29.18 -3.92
C PRO A 61 -0.23 29.85 -2.69
N VAL A 62 -1.00 30.09 -1.62
CA VAL A 62 -0.53 30.75 -0.39
C VAL A 62 -0.06 29.72 0.63
N THR A 63 -0.83 28.65 0.84
CA THR A 63 -0.53 27.62 1.84
C THR A 63 0.24 26.44 1.23
N GLY A 64 0.08 26.17 -0.06
CA GLY A 64 0.63 24.97 -0.69
C GLY A 64 -0.10 23.68 -0.29
N LEU A 65 -1.28 23.79 0.35
CA LEU A 65 -2.16 22.66 0.67
C LEU A 65 -2.91 22.22 -0.58
N VAL A 66 -3.10 20.91 -0.74
CA VAL A 66 -3.86 20.33 -1.86
C VAL A 66 -5.27 20.01 -1.37
N LYS A 67 -6.28 20.30 -2.20
CA LYS A 67 -7.66 19.87 -1.91
C LYS A 67 -7.73 18.36 -1.66
N ASP A 68 -8.67 17.95 -0.83
CA ASP A 68 -9.01 16.52 -0.68
C ASP A 68 -9.55 15.96 -2.01
N ARG A 69 -10.50 16.69 -2.60
CA ARG A 69 -11.18 16.33 -3.84
C ARG A 69 -11.45 17.54 -4.72
N ALA A 70 -11.69 17.29 -6.00
CA ALA A 70 -12.08 18.31 -6.98
C ALA A 70 -13.04 17.75 -8.03
N GLY A 71 -13.86 18.63 -8.60
CA GLY A 71 -14.76 18.28 -9.69
C GLY A 71 -13.97 17.85 -10.93
N ASN A 72 -14.20 16.64 -11.43
CA ASN A 72 -13.47 16.16 -12.61
C ASN A 72 -14.06 16.69 -13.92
N PHE A 73 -15.34 17.06 -13.91
CA PHE A 73 -16.10 17.50 -15.09
C PHE A 73 -16.65 18.92 -14.98
N ARG A 74 -16.44 19.58 -13.83
CA ARG A 74 -16.88 20.94 -13.56
C ARG A 74 -15.84 21.66 -12.72
N VAL A 75 -15.88 22.98 -12.73
CA VAL A 75 -15.23 23.78 -11.67
C VAL A 75 -16.08 23.61 -10.41
N ASP A 76 -15.43 23.29 -9.30
CA ASP A 76 -16.04 23.20 -7.97
C ASP A 76 -15.65 24.40 -7.10
N ASP A 77 -16.32 24.54 -5.97
CA ASP A 77 -16.03 25.49 -4.91
C ASP A 77 -15.57 24.81 -3.61
N TYR A 78 -15.11 23.55 -3.68
CA TYR A 78 -14.67 22.80 -2.50
C TYR A 78 -13.51 23.52 -1.80
N ARG A 79 -13.59 23.62 -0.47
CA ARG A 79 -12.63 24.37 0.38
C ARG A 79 -11.89 23.53 1.41
N ILE A 80 -11.91 22.21 1.26
CA ILE A 80 -11.25 21.31 2.20
C ILE A 80 -10.01 20.69 1.56
N ALA A 81 -8.89 20.80 2.27
CA ALA A 81 -7.65 20.11 1.98
C ALA A 81 -7.49 18.88 2.88
N SER A 82 -6.80 17.87 2.35
CA SER A 82 -6.29 16.73 3.10
C SER A 82 -4.76 16.78 3.14
N ILE A 83 -4.17 16.55 4.31
CA ILE A 83 -2.71 16.49 4.42
C ILE A 83 -2.13 15.27 3.67
N ALA A 84 -2.90 14.17 3.56
CA ALA A 84 -2.49 13.01 2.77
C ALA A 84 -2.47 13.32 1.27
N SER A 85 -3.53 13.96 0.75
CA SER A 85 -3.56 14.49 -0.63
C SER A 85 -2.37 15.42 -0.89
N THR A 86 -2.05 16.27 0.09
CA THR A 86 -0.88 17.16 0.04
C THR A 86 0.45 16.38 -0.01
N GLY A 87 0.58 15.26 0.72
CA GLY A 87 1.73 14.36 0.64
C GLY A 87 1.92 13.72 -0.74
N PHE A 88 0.83 13.24 -1.36
CA PHE A 88 0.87 12.79 -2.76
C PHE A 88 1.27 13.93 -3.70
N GLY A 89 0.74 15.14 -3.49
CA GLY A 89 1.10 16.32 -4.28
C GLY A 89 2.57 16.71 -4.18
N LEU A 90 3.15 16.67 -2.98
CA LEU A 90 4.60 16.88 -2.79
C LEU A 90 5.45 15.82 -3.52
N SER A 91 4.98 14.57 -3.55
CA SER A 91 5.62 13.49 -4.32
C SER A 91 5.45 13.65 -5.84
N ALA A 92 4.39 14.33 -6.29
CA ALA A 92 4.14 14.63 -7.69
C ALA A 92 5.07 15.72 -8.25
N LEU A 93 5.62 16.60 -7.40
CA LEU A 93 6.47 17.70 -7.83
C LEU A 93 7.74 17.25 -8.57
N PRO A 94 8.55 16.30 -8.05
CA PRO A 94 9.67 15.73 -8.81
C PRO A 94 9.25 15.15 -10.16
N ILE A 95 8.10 14.48 -10.22
CA ILE A 95 7.57 13.89 -11.46
C ILE A 95 7.30 14.99 -12.49
N GLY A 96 6.62 16.07 -12.10
CA GLY A 96 6.34 17.19 -12.98
C GLY A 96 7.58 17.88 -13.53
N VAL A 97 8.67 17.91 -12.76
CA VAL A 97 9.96 18.44 -13.20
C VAL A 97 10.63 17.50 -14.20
N GLU A 98 10.77 16.20 -13.87
CA GLU A 98 11.42 15.21 -14.74
C GLU A 98 10.64 15.00 -16.05
N ARG A 99 9.32 15.23 -16.04
CA ARG A 99 8.46 15.18 -17.23
C ARG A 99 8.41 16.51 -18.01
N GLY A 100 9.03 17.58 -17.50
CA GLY A 100 9.04 18.89 -18.13
C GLY A 100 7.68 19.61 -18.13
N TRP A 101 6.76 19.24 -17.24
CA TRP A 101 5.45 19.90 -17.11
C TRP A 101 5.53 21.21 -16.33
N VAL A 102 6.50 21.32 -15.41
CA VAL A 102 6.78 22.52 -14.61
C VAL A 102 8.28 22.72 -14.45
N SER A 103 8.70 23.94 -14.16
CA SER A 103 10.11 24.22 -13.88
C SER A 103 10.52 23.67 -12.51
N ARG A 104 11.79 23.28 -12.38
CA ARG A 104 12.38 22.89 -11.09
C ARG A 104 12.23 23.98 -10.03
N LYS A 105 12.39 25.25 -10.43
CA LYS A 105 12.31 26.41 -9.55
C LYS A 105 10.90 26.56 -8.96
N ASP A 106 9.86 26.46 -9.78
CA ASP A 106 8.47 26.64 -9.31
C ASP A 106 8.04 25.47 -8.43
N ALA A 107 8.42 24.25 -8.80
CA ALA A 107 8.16 23.07 -8.00
C ALA A 107 8.87 23.14 -6.64
N GLN A 108 10.13 23.58 -6.60
CA GLN A 108 10.88 23.77 -5.35
C GLN A 108 10.25 24.87 -4.48
N ALA A 109 9.83 25.99 -5.07
CA ALA A 109 9.18 27.08 -4.35
C ALA A 109 7.86 26.61 -3.71
N ARG A 110 7.09 25.77 -4.41
CA ARG A 110 5.88 25.15 -3.88
C ARG A 110 6.18 24.21 -2.71
N ALA A 111 7.17 23.33 -2.85
CA ALA A 111 7.57 22.44 -1.76
C ALA A 111 8.01 23.21 -0.50
N LEU A 112 8.78 24.30 -0.67
CA LEU A 112 9.16 25.19 0.44
C LEU A 112 7.95 25.85 1.10
N LYS A 113 6.96 26.27 0.29
CA LYS A 113 5.73 26.89 0.80
C LYS A 113 4.94 25.91 1.65
N THR A 114 4.68 24.72 1.12
CA THR A 114 3.95 23.66 1.84
C THR A 114 4.68 23.24 3.11
N GLY A 115 6.01 23.07 3.07
CA GLY A 115 6.81 22.74 4.27
C GLY A 115 6.68 23.80 5.37
N ARG A 116 6.71 25.09 5.02
CA ARG A 116 6.48 26.17 5.98
C ARG A 116 5.07 26.11 6.57
N THR A 117 4.05 25.88 5.74
CA THR A 117 2.66 25.73 6.21
C THR A 117 2.52 24.57 7.19
N PHE A 118 3.09 23.42 6.87
CA PHE A 118 3.13 22.27 7.80
C PHE A 118 3.84 22.62 9.11
N GLU A 119 4.93 23.39 9.08
CA GLU A 119 5.69 23.72 10.28
C GLU A 119 5.04 24.79 11.18
N THR A 120 4.41 25.80 10.58
CA THR A 120 4.05 27.04 11.29
C THR A 120 2.58 27.42 11.24
N VAL A 121 1.79 26.81 10.35
CA VAL A 121 0.37 27.15 10.17
C VAL A 121 -0.52 26.04 10.70
N LEU A 122 -0.23 24.78 10.37
CA LEU A 122 -1.04 23.66 10.82
C LEU A 122 -0.92 23.48 12.33
N GLU A 123 -2.02 23.07 12.96
CA GLU A 123 -2.00 22.60 14.33
C GLU A 123 -1.19 21.29 14.44
N HIS A 124 -0.55 21.07 15.57
CA HIS A 124 0.17 19.82 15.87
C HIS A 124 -0.23 19.30 17.24
N ARG A 125 -0.41 17.99 17.34
CA ARG A 125 -0.43 17.27 18.61
C ARG A 125 0.73 16.28 18.59
N ASN A 126 1.73 16.46 19.45
CA ASN A 126 2.92 15.59 19.49
C ASN A 126 3.51 15.27 18.09
N GLY A 127 3.56 16.30 17.24
CA GLY A 127 4.06 16.26 15.86
C GLY A 127 3.12 15.68 14.79
N VAL A 128 1.94 15.18 15.17
CA VAL A 128 0.90 14.73 14.22
C VAL A 128 -0.04 15.86 13.89
N MET A 129 -0.43 15.94 12.61
CA MET A 129 -1.26 16.99 12.04
C MET A 129 -2.71 16.52 11.86
N PRO A 130 -3.69 17.44 11.76
CA PRO A 130 -5.07 17.09 11.47
C PRO A 130 -5.24 16.48 10.07
N HIS A 131 -6.14 15.52 9.92
CA HIS A 131 -6.45 14.92 8.62
C HIS A 131 -6.91 15.98 7.61
N PHE A 132 -7.96 16.74 7.96
CA PHE A 132 -8.58 17.74 7.10
C PHE A 132 -8.37 19.15 7.63
N VAL A 133 -8.09 20.06 6.72
CA VAL A 133 -7.86 21.48 7.01
C VAL A 133 -8.55 22.37 5.97
N GLU A 134 -8.91 23.57 6.38
CA GLU A 134 -9.44 24.60 5.48
C GLU A 134 -8.38 25.01 4.47
N PHE A 135 -8.68 24.86 3.17
CA PHE A 135 -7.73 24.95 2.05
C PHE A 135 -6.91 26.25 2.03
N GLY A 136 -7.55 27.39 2.32
CA GLY A 136 -6.90 28.71 2.29
C GLY A 136 -6.27 29.15 3.60
N THR A 137 -6.51 28.46 4.72
CA THR A 137 -6.05 28.94 6.05
C THR A 137 -5.25 27.91 6.84
N GLY A 138 -5.38 26.62 6.54
CA GLY A 138 -4.75 25.54 7.30
C GLY A 138 -5.41 25.25 8.65
N LYS A 139 -6.52 25.93 8.99
CA LYS A 139 -7.27 25.64 10.22
C LYS A 139 -7.88 24.24 10.16
N ARG A 140 -7.83 23.49 11.26
CA ARG A 140 -8.45 22.15 11.36
C ARG A 140 -9.93 22.20 11.01
N ALA A 141 -10.34 21.40 10.03
CA ALA A 141 -11.72 21.31 9.57
C ALA A 141 -12.52 20.30 10.41
N TRP A 142 -13.81 20.58 10.63
CA TRP A 142 -14.80 19.68 11.28
C TRP A 142 -14.40 19.05 12.61
N LYS A 143 -13.40 19.63 13.31
CA LYS A 143 -12.77 18.98 14.48
C LYS A 143 -12.29 17.55 14.18
N CYS A 144 -11.86 17.30 12.93
CA CYS A 144 -11.32 16.01 12.55
C CYS A 144 -10.14 15.60 13.42
N GLU A 145 -9.82 14.33 13.38
CA GLU A 145 -8.74 13.73 14.12
C GLU A 145 -7.37 14.29 13.72
N PHE A 146 -6.47 14.32 14.69
CA PHE A 146 -5.04 14.28 14.44
C PHE A 146 -4.70 12.85 14.01
N SER A 147 -4.60 12.63 12.70
CA SER A 147 -4.45 11.31 12.08
C SER A 147 -2.98 10.93 11.91
N THR A 148 -2.58 9.80 12.51
CA THR A 148 -1.20 9.31 12.42
C THR A 148 -0.87 8.84 11.00
N ILE A 149 -1.80 8.17 10.31
CA ILE A 149 -1.56 7.68 8.95
C ILE A 149 -1.49 8.82 7.94
N ASP A 150 -2.40 9.79 8.00
CA ASP A 150 -2.41 10.91 7.04
C ASP A 150 -1.20 11.80 7.24
N THR A 151 -0.75 11.96 8.48
CA THR A 151 0.53 12.59 8.80
C THR A 151 1.69 11.81 8.18
N ALA A 152 1.73 10.47 8.31
CA ALA A 152 2.80 9.67 7.73
C ALA A 152 2.86 9.79 6.19
N LEU A 153 1.72 9.84 5.51
CA LEU A 153 1.62 10.08 4.07
C LEU A 153 2.09 11.50 3.68
N ALA A 154 1.69 12.51 4.45
CA ALA A 154 2.15 13.89 4.28
C ALA A 154 3.68 14.00 4.42
N ILE A 155 4.25 13.35 5.45
CA ILE A 155 5.69 13.32 5.70
C ILE A 155 6.42 12.54 4.61
N ALA A 156 5.89 11.42 4.11
CA ALA A 156 6.52 10.69 3.00
C ALA A 156 6.62 11.55 1.73
N GLY A 157 5.59 12.36 1.45
CA GLY A 157 5.64 13.37 0.40
C GLY A 157 6.72 14.42 0.63
N MET A 158 6.78 14.98 1.83
CA MET A 158 7.76 15.99 2.18
C MET A 158 9.20 15.45 2.14
N LEU A 159 9.44 14.22 2.59
CA LEU A 159 10.72 13.53 2.49
C LEU A 159 11.11 13.29 1.02
N THR A 160 10.17 12.86 0.17
CA THR A 160 10.39 12.69 -1.28
C THR A 160 10.83 14.00 -1.93
N ALA A 161 10.11 15.10 -1.66
CA ALA A 161 10.46 16.43 -2.14
C ALA A 161 11.81 16.90 -1.58
N GLY A 162 12.08 16.63 -0.29
CA GLY A 162 13.33 16.95 0.37
C GLY A 162 14.54 16.28 -0.28
N GLU A 163 14.46 14.97 -0.54
CA GLU A 163 15.54 14.24 -1.22
C GLU A 163 15.75 14.70 -2.68
N TYR A 164 14.70 15.22 -3.33
CA TYR A 164 14.81 15.70 -4.71
C TYR A 164 15.34 17.13 -4.81
N PHE A 165 14.83 18.06 -3.99
CA PHE A 165 15.16 19.49 -4.07
C PHE A 165 16.35 19.90 -3.19
N GLY A 166 16.65 19.13 -2.13
CA GLY A 166 17.72 19.45 -1.19
C GLY A 166 17.47 20.76 -0.41
N GLY A 167 18.55 21.34 0.12
CA GLY A 167 18.53 22.65 0.78
C GLY A 167 17.48 22.75 1.89
N GLU A 168 16.74 23.86 1.89
CA GLU A 168 15.74 24.12 2.93
C GLU A 168 14.51 23.20 2.84
N VAL A 169 14.18 22.65 1.67
CA VAL A 169 13.09 21.65 1.55
C VAL A 169 13.46 20.40 2.34
N LYS A 170 14.70 19.91 2.18
CA LYS A 170 15.20 18.74 2.91
C LYS A 170 15.22 18.97 4.42
N LYS A 171 15.77 20.11 4.86
CA LYS A 171 15.80 20.48 6.28
C LYS A 171 14.40 20.57 6.88
N SER A 172 13.44 21.15 6.15
CA SER A 172 12.05 21.22 6.57
C SER A 172 11.42 19.83 6.71
N ALA A 173 11.64 18.95 5.72
CA ALA A 173 11.18 17.56 5.76
C ALA A 173 11.72 16.81 6.99
N GLU A 174 13.02 16.96 7.28
CA GLU A 174 13.67 16.34 8.44
C GLU A 174 13.13 16.90 9.76
N ARG A 175 12.91 18.22 9.88
CA ARG A 175 12.31 18.84 11.08
C ARG A 175 10.90 18.31 11.34
N LEU A 176 10.07 18.24 10.30
CA LEU A 176 8.70 17.74 10.40
C LEU A 176 8.68 16.26 10.79
N ALA A 177 9.47 15.41 10.12
CA ALA A 177 9.55 13.98 10.43
C ALA A 177 10.05 13.74 11.88
N ASN A 178 11.03 14.51 12.33
CA ASN A 178 11.63 14.36 13.66
C ASN A 178 10.75 14.93 14.79
N ARG A 179 9.76 15.77 14.46
CA ARG A 179 8.81 16.34 15.43
C ARG A 179 7.83 15.29 15.97
N ILE A 180 7.59 14.21 15.23
CA ILE A 180 6.60 13.18 15.60
C ILE A 180 7.13 12.35 16.77
N ASP A 181 6.36 12.31 17.86
CA ASP A 181 6.62 11.43 18.99
C ASP A 181 5.90 10.09 18.80
N TRP A 182 6.55 9.13 18.13
CA TRP A 182 5.95 7.83 17.85
C TRP A 182 5.70 6.99 19.13
N VAL A 183 6.38 7.31 20.23
CA VAL A 183 6.15 6.66 21.53
C VAL A 183 4.83 7.16 22.12
N TYR A 184 4.59 8.49 22.12
CA TYR A 184 3.30 9.06 22.51
C TYR A 184 2.15 8.47 21.69
N TRP A 185 2.35 8.36 20.38
CA TRP A 185 1.34 7.80 19.46
C TRP A 185 1.19 6.28 19.55
N SER A 186 1.93 5.59 20.42
CA SER A 186 1.79 4.15 20.68
C SER A 186 1.42 3.88 22.14
N PRO A 187 0.34 4.49 22.68
CA PRO A 187 0.06 4.54 24.13
C PRO A 187 -0.18 3.17 24.77
N ARG A 188 -0.53 2.17 23.96
CA ARG A 188 -0.73 0.79 24.39
C ARG A 188 0.38 -0.09 23.86
N LYS A 189 0.33 -0.39 22.56
CA LYS A 189 1.29 -1.29 21.92
C LYS A 189 1.61 -0.88 20.49
N PHE A 190 0.58 -0.71 19.68
CA PHE A 190 0.72 -0.32 18.28
C PHE A 190 0.45 1.17 18.12
N ILE A 191 0.87 1.72 16.98
CA ILE A 191 0.60 3.12 16.66
C ILE A 191 -0.91 3.29 16.59
N ASN A 192 -1.46 4.22 17.38
CA ASN A 192 -2.87 4.52 17.43
C ASN A 192 -3.34 5.22 16.15
N HIS A 193 -4.62 5.09 15.79
CA HIS A 193 -5.17 5.80 14.62
C HIS A 193 -5.06 7.32 14.76
N GLY A 194 -5.15 7.86 15.98
CA GLY A 194 -5.08 9.30 16.18
C GLY A 194 -5.77 9.76 17.44
N SER A 195 -6.08 11.06 17.46
CA SER A 195 -6.72 11.72 18.59
C SER A 195 -7.81 12.64 18.09
N ILE A 196 -8.96 12.64 18.77
CA ILE A 196 -9.99 13.68 18.62
C ILE A 196 -10.10 14.32 20.00
N PRO A 197 -9.27 15.33 20.34
CA PRO A 197 -9.09 15.79 21.72
C PRO A 197 -10.37 16.24 22.41
N GLU A 198 -11.33 16.72 21.63
CA GLU A 198 -12.66 17.10 22.11
C GLU A 198 -13.51 15.91 22.59
N GLU A 199 -13.23 14.71 22.10
CA GLU A 199 -13.97 13.48 22.41
C GLU A 199 -13.16 12.52 23.29
N ARG A 200 -11.88 12.35 22.99
CA ARG A 200 -10.96 11.43 23.67
C ARG A 200 -9.50 11.69 23.31
N GLU A 201 -8.60 11.37 24.24
CA GLU A 201 -7.17 11.51 23.98
C GLU A 201 -6.67 10.60 22.85
N PHE A 202 -7.17 9.37 22.74
CA PHE A 202 -6.79 8.45 21.66
C PHE A 202 -8.01 7.73 21.09
N ILE A 203 -8.02 7.50 19.77
CA ILE A 203 -9.03 6.68 19.08
C ILE A 203 -8.93 5.23 19.59
N TRP A 204 -10.04 4.48 19.57
CA TRP A 204 -10.06 3.11 20.10
C TRP A 204 -9.16 2.17 19.31
N ASN A 205 -9.12 2.33 17.99
CA ASN A 205 -8.35 1.47 17.10
C ASN A 205 -6.87 1.88 17.02
N ASP A 206 -6.03 0.90 16.70
CA ASP A 206 -4.62 1.05 16.41
C ASP A 206 -4.22 0.18 15.21
N TYR A 207 -3.05 0.45 14.65
CA TYR A 207 -2.51 -0.24 13.49
C TYR A 207 -1.77 -1.53 13.88
N GLY A 208 -2.41 -2.38 14.68
CA GLY A 208 -1.86 -3.68 15.10
C GLY A 208 -1.94 -4.80 14.06
N HIS A 209 -2.61 -4.55 12.93
CA HIS A 209 -2.81 -5.51 11.85
C HIS A 209 -2.34 -4.94 10.51
N TYR A 210 -2.17 -5.82 9.52
CA TYR A 210 -1.81 -5.46 8.16
C TYR A 210 -2.79 -4.44 7.57
N SER A 211 -2.24 -3.33 7.09
CA SER A 211 -2.95 -2.15 6.63
C SER A 211 -2.02 -1.30 5.77
N GLU A 212 -2.51 -0.16 5.29
CA GLU A 212 -1.74 0.89 4.62
C GLU A 212 -0.56 1.43 5.47
N ALA A 213 -0.54 1.13 6.77
CA ALA A 213 0.39 1.69 7.76
C ALA A 213 1.83 1.18 7.67
N LEU A 214 2.20 0.26 6.76
CA LEU A 214 3.59 -0.24 6.70
C LEU A 214 4.63 0.87 6.54
N LEU A 215 4.32 1.87 5.69
CA LEU A 215 5.17 3.06 5.52
C LEU A 215 5.32 3.82 6.84
N MET A 216 4.22 4.03 7.56
CA MET A 216 4.23 4.69 8.87
C MET A 216 5.12 3.94 9.87
N TYR A 217 5.05 2.60 9.92
CA TYR A 217 5.93 1.82 10.79
C TYR A 217 7.41 1.92 10.41
N VAL A 218 7.74 1.95 9.12
CA VAL A 218 9.13 2.16 8.67
C VAL A 218 9.64 3.52 9.13
N LEU A 219 8.84 4.58 8.99
CA LEU A 219 9.19 5.92 9.46
C LEU A 219 9.31 5.97 10.98
N ALA A 220 8.37 5.36 11.71
CA ALA A 220 8.35 5.35 13.17
C ALA A 220 9.54 4.61 13.78
N ILE A 221 9.89 3.44 13.23
CA ILE A 221 11.05 2.66 13.67
C ILE A 221 12.36 3.33 13.24
N GLY A 222 12.36 3.98 12.07
CA GLY A 222 13.51 4.68 11.51
C GLY A 222 13.83 6.02 12.16
N SER A 223 12.87 6.61 12.87
CA SER A 223 13.00 7.95 13.46
C SER A 223 14.27 8.07 14.33
N PRO A 224 15.01 9.18 14.23
CA PRO A 224 16.16 9.44 15.08
C PRO A 224 15.78 10.09 16.43
N SER A 225 14.55 10.57 16.61
CA SER A 225 14.15 11.36 17.78
C SER A 225 13.41 10.54 18.84
N ARG A 226 12.25 9.99 18.49
CA ARG A 226 11.32 9.26 19.36
C ARG A 226 10.79 8.00 18.66
N PRO A 227 11.66 7.02 18.33
CA PRO A 227 11.23 5.83 17.60
C PRO A 227 10.50 4.83 18.49
N ILE A 228 9.62 4.03 17.88
CA ILE A 228 9.10 2.81 18.51
C ILE A 228 10.10 1.64 18.38
N PRO A 229 10.03 0.61 19.26
CA PRO A 229 10.89 -0.56 19.16
C PRO A 229 10.69 -1.30 17.83
N ALA A 230 11.79 -1.68 17.17
CA ALA A 230 11.76 -2.37 15.87
C ALA A 230 10.98 -3.68 15.90
N GLY A 231 11.00 -4.39 17.04
CA GLY A 231 10.24 -5.64 17.25
C GLY A 231 8.74 -5.51 16.99
N ARG A 232 8.16 -4.30 17.14
CA ARG A 232 6.73 -4.05 16.91
C ARG A 232 6.30 -4.41 15.48
N TRP A 233 7.19 -4.27 14.50
CA TRP A 233 6.93 -4.69 13.12
C TRP A 233 6.60 -6.19 13.00
N HIS A 234 7.32 -7.04 13.73
CA HIS A 234 7.14 -8.50 13.65
C HIS A 234 5.91 -8.97 14.43
N GLU A 235 5.34 -8.10 15.27
CA GLU A 235 4.13 -8.36 16.03
C GLU A 235 2.85 -7.94 15.28
N LEU A 236 2.98 -7.27 14.12
CA LEU A 236 1.83 -6.91 13.28
C LEU A 236 1.09 -8.17 12.81
N GLY A 237 -0.22 -8.19 13.02
CA GLY A 237 -1.10 -9.26 12.54
C GLY A 237 -1.09 -9.34 11.02
N ARG A 238 -0.68 -10.48 10.47
CA ARG A 238 -0.69 -10.78 9.03
C ARG A 238 -1.53 -12.01 8.80
N GLU A 239 -2.81 -11.80 8.53
CA GLU A 239 -3.72 -12.90 8.18
C GLU A 239 -3.53 -13.23 6.71
N TYR A 240 -3.12 -14.46 6.40
CA TYR A 240 -3.04 -14.93 5.01
C TYR A 240 -4.36 -15.55 4.60
N ALA A 241 -4.88 -15.14 3.45
CA ALA A 241 -6.09 -15.66 2.88
C ALA A 241 -5.90 -15.93 1.38
N ARG A 242 -6.82 -16.70 0.80
CA ARG A 242 -6.70 -17.20 -0.58
C ARG A 242 -7.96 -16.94 -1.38
N TYR A 243 -7.80 -16.45 -2.61
CA TYR A 243 -8.86 -16.38 -3.60
C TYR A 243 -8.38 -16.92 -4.94
N GLY A 244 -8.99 -18.01 -5.40
CA GLY A 244 -8.52 -18.73 -6.58
C GLY A 244 -7.07 -19.22 -6.43
N PRO A 245 -6.16 -18.93 -7.38
CA PRO A 245 -4.76 -19.33 -7.28
C PRO A 245 -3.92 -18.40 -6.39
N TYR A 246 -4.45 -17.26 -5.93
CA TYR A 246 -3.67 -16.22 -5.25
C TYR A 246 -3.77 -16.34 -3.74
N SER A 247 -2.62 -16.38 -3.07
CA SER A 247 -2.48 -16.33 -1.61
C SER A 247 -1.77 -15.02 -1.24
N CYS A 248 -2.37 -14.23 -0.35
CA CYS A 248 -1.83 -12.94 0.06
C CYS A 248 -2.22 -12.64 1.51
N ILE A 249 -1.56 -11.67 2.12
CA ILE A 249 -2.00 -11.08 3.37
C ILE A 249 -3.32 -10.36 3.08
N ALA A 250 -4.37 -10.73 3.79
CA ALA A 250 -5.71 -10.16 3.69
C ALA A 250 -5.64 -8.65 3.96
N GLY A 251 -6.07 -7.89 2.96
CA GLY A 251 -6.12 -6.43 2.93
C GLY A 251 -7.03 -6.08 1.76
N PRO A 252 -8.35 -6.28 1.92
CA PRO A 252 -9.25 -6.55 0.80
C PRO A 252 -9.54 -5.30 -0.03
N SER A 253 -9.33 -4.11 0.54
CA SER A 253 -9.28 -2.86 -0.20
C SER A 253 -7.87 -2.60 -0.72
N LEU A 254 -7.72 -2.42 -2.04
CA LEU A 254 -6.41 -2.52 -2.69
C LEU A 254 -5.42 -1.44 -2.25
N PHE A 255 -5.89 -0.25 -1.85
CA PHE A 255 -5.04 0.85 -1.40
C PHE A 255 -4.11 0.47 -0.23
N MET A 256 -4.55 -0.44 0.65
CA MET A 256 -3.77 -0.96 1.78
C MET A 256 -2.44 -1.58 1.33
N ASN A 257 -2.42 -2.17 0.14
CA ASN A 257 -1.24 -2.76 -0.47
C ASN A 257 -0.49 -1.77 -1.35
N GLN A 258 -1.17 -0.75 -1.88
CA GLN A 258 -0.62 0.19 -2.85
C GLN A 258 0.20 1.29 -2.16
N TYR A 259 -0.38 2.03 -1.22
CA TYR A 259 0.22 3.22 -0.62
C TYR A 259 1.62 2.96 -0.05
N PRO A 260 1.84 1.96 0.82
CA PRO A 260 3.19 1.71 1.31
C PRO A 260 4.18 1.35 0.19
N ASN A 261 3.73 0.62 -0.82
CA ASN A 261 4.53 0.26 -2.00
C ASN A 261 4.78 1.43 -2.95
N HIS A 262 4.13 2.60 -2.84
CA HIS A 262 4.43 3.76 -3.70
C HIS A 262 5.68 4.51 -3.26
N TRP A 263 5.90 4.59 -1.95
CA TRP A 263 7.07 5.24 -1.38
C TRP A 263 8.19 4.25 -1.06
N LEU A 264 7.86 3.05 -0.60
CA LEU A 264 8.87 2.04 -0.23
C LEU A 264 9.07 1.04 -1.35
N ASP A 265 10.33 0.90 -1.76
CA ASP A 265 10.71 -0.12 -2.73
C ASP A 265 10.92 -1.48 -2.05
N PHE A 266 9.86 -2.27 -1.98
CA PHE A 266 9.89 -3.63 -1.44
C PHE A 266 10.38 -4.68 -2.45
N ARG A 267 10.66 -4.32 -3.70
CA ARG A 267 11.12 -5.29 -4.72
C ARG A 267 12.41 -5.95 -4.26
N ASN A 268 12.46 -7.27 -4.42
CA ASN A 268 13.60 -8.10 -4.03
C ASN A 268 13.93 -7.94 -2.53
N ARG A 269 12.93 -7.71 -1.67
CA ARG A 269 13.13 -7.60 -0.22
C ARG A 269 12.05 -8.35 0.55
N HIS A 270 12.45 -8.96 1.65
CA HIS A 270 11.53 -9.60 2.59
C HIS A 270 11.95 -9.30 4.04
N ASP A 271 10.99 -9.32 4.95
CA ASP A 271 11.21 -9.10 6.39
C ASP A 271 11.37 -10.41 7.19
N GLY A 272 11.43 -11.55 6.49
CA GLY A 272 11.42 -12.89 7.07
C GLY A 272 10.04 -13.55 7.13
N VAL A 273 8.96 -12.80 6.92
CA VAL A 273 7.58 -13.28 6.90
C VAL A 273 6.93 -13.06 5.53
N ALA A 274 7.14 -11.90 4.92
CA ALA A 274 6.49 -11.51 3.67
C ALA A 274 7.43 -10.79 2.70
N ASP A 275 7.21 -11.01 1.41
CA ASP A 275 7.61 -10.10 0.34
C ASP A 275 6.40 -9.23 0.01
N TYR A 276 6.48 -7.93 0.33
CA TYR A 276 5.35 -7.01 0.21
C TYR A 276 5.08 -6.55 -1.22
N PHE A 277 6.06 -6.68 -2.12
CA PHE A 277 5.86 -6.39 -3.54
C PHE A 277 5.13 -7.55 -4.21
N GLU A 278 5.55 -8.79 -3.93
CA GLU A 278 4.82 -9.98 -4.38
C GLU A 278 3.43 -10.07 -3.72
N ASN A 279 3.27 -9.60 -2.48
CA ASN A 279 1.95 -9.46 -1.86
C ASN A 279 1.05 -8.50 -2.63
N LEU A 280 1.55 -7.30 -2.99
CA LEU A 280 0.80 -6.35 -3.81
C LEU A 280 0.38 -6.98 -5.15
N LYS A 281 1.29 -7.70 -5.81
CA LYS A 281 0.99 -8.40 -7.07
C LYS A 281 -0.09 -9.47 -6.88
N ALA A 282 0.03 -10.32 -5.88
CA ALA A 282 -0.94 -11.37 -5.57
C ALA A 282 -2.33 -10.79 -5.22
N THR A 283 -2.39 -9.78 -4.36
CA THR A 283 -3.65 -9.10 -3.99
C THR A 283 -4.28 -8.42 -5.20
N THR A 284 -3.49 -7.80 -6.08
CA THR A 284 -3.99 -7.17 -7.30
C THR A 284 -4.60 -8.19 -8.26
N LEU A 285 -3.94 -9.33 -8.47
CA LEU A 285 -4.45 -10.38 -9.34
C LEU A 285 -5.68 -11.08 -8.74
N ALA A 286 -5.77 -11.19 -7.41
CA ALA A 286 -6.97 -11.64 -6.71
C ALA A 286 -8.14 -10.65 -6.90
N ASN A 287 -7.88 -9.35 -6.74
CA ASN A 287 -8.85 -8.27 -6.98
C ASN A 287 -9.40 -8.32 -8.42
N ARG A 288 -8.52 -8.49 -9.40
CA ARG A 288 -8.90 -8.70 -10.80
C ARG A 288 -9.76 -9.95 -11.01
N LEU A 289 -9.35 -11.09 -10.46
CA LEU A 289 -10.11 -12.33 -10.58
C LEU A 289 -11.49 -12.19 -9.92
N TYR A 290 -11.56 -11.51 -8.78
CA TYR A 290 -12.81 -11.25 -8.08
C TYR A 290 -13.72 -10.42 -8.97
N GLY A 291 -13.25 -9.28 -9.49
CA GLY A 291 -13.99 -8.44 -10.43
C GLY A 291 -14.48 -9.22 -11.65
N LYS A 292 -13.64 -10.06 -12.26
CA LYS A 292 -14.06 -10.95 -13.36
C LYS A 292 -15.23 -11.85 -12.94
N ASN A 293 -15.19 -12.43 -11.74
CA ASN A 293 -16.23 -13.31 -11.23
C ASN A 293 -17.52 -12.56 -10.87
N GLN A 294 -17.49 -11.23 -10.78
CA GLN A 294 -18.67 -10.39 -10.57
C GLN A 294 -19.42 -10.03 -11.87
N ALA A 295 -18.88 -10.36 -13.04
CA ALA A 295 -19.45 -9.98 -14.34
C ALA A 295 -20.88 -10.52 -14.58
N GLY A 296 -21.26 -11.64 -13.96
CA GLY A 296 -22.62 -12.18 -14.04
C GLY A 296 -23.64 -11.47 -13.13
N ARG A 297 -23.18 -10.64 -12.18
CA ARG A 297 -24.02 -9.98 -11.17
C ARG A 297 -24.08 -8.46 -11.35
N TYR A 298 -22.99 -7.84 -11.80
CA TYR A 298 -22.87 -6.39 -11.91
C TYR A 298 -22.43 -6.00 -13.32
N SER A 299 -23.11 -5.01 -13.89
CA SER A 299 -22.79 -4.50 -15.22
C SER A 299 -21.43 -3.79 -15.22
N GLY A 300 -20.68 -3.96 -16.31
CA GLY A 300 -19.39 -3.34 -16.51
C GLY A 300 -18.20 -4.18 -16.06
N PHE A 301 -18.35 -5.05 -15.05
CA PHE A 301 -17.29 -5.97 -14.65
C PHE A 301 -16.98 -6.99 -15.75
N GLY A 302 -15.72 -7.40 -15.85
CA GLY A 302 -15.25 -8.36 -16.83
C GLY A 302 -13.78 -8.74 -16.64
N PRO A 303 -13.19 -9.52 -17.56
CA PRO A 303 -11.78 -9.89 -17.47
C PRO A 303 -10.84 -8.68 -17.49
N ASP A 304 -11.24 -7.62 -18.18
CA ASP A 304 -10.45 -6.40 -18.33
C ASP A 304 -11.15 -5.16 -17.75
N ILE A 305 -12.22 -5.30 -16.97
CA ILE A 305 -12.80 -4.18 -16.23
C ILE A 305 -13.05 -4.67 -14.81
N TRP A 306 -12.21 -4.21 -13.89
CA TRP A 306 -12.14 -4.65 -12.51
C TRP A 306 -11.53 -3.54 -11.65
N GLY A 307 -11.65 -3.65 -10.33
CA GLY A 307 -11.03 -2.72 -9.41
C GLY A 307 -11.93 -2.47 -8.21
N HIS A 308 -11.54 -3.03 -7.06
CA HIS A 308 -12.19 -2.79 -5.77
C HIS A 308 -11.20 -2.15 -4.81
N THR A 309 -11.41 -0.88 -4.49
CA THR A 309 -10.72 -0.18 -3.41
C THR A 309 -11.56 0.99 -2.96
N ALA A 310 -11.30 1.49 -1.75
CA ALA A 310 -12.03 2.58 -1.13
C ALA A 310 -12.18 3.78 -2.06
N GLY A 311 -13.34 4.42 -2.02
CA GLY A 311 -13.68 5.54 -2.88
C GLY A 311 -15.16 5.89 -2.77
N ASP A 312 -15.58 6.88 -3.54
CA ASP A 312 -16.98 7.28 -3.67
C ASP A 312 -17.83 6.13 -4.22
N GLY A 313 -19.15 6.27 -4.09
CA GLY A 313 -20.13 5.36 -4.66
C GLY A 313 -21.50 5.99 -4.71
N PRO A 314 -22.51 5.28 -5.27
CA PRO A 314 -23.85 5.82 -5.45
C PRO A 314 -24.53 6.29 -4.16
N LYS A 315 -24.12 5.75 -3.01
CA LYS A 315 -24.66 6.05 -1.68
C LYS A 315 -23.65 6.74 -0.75
N GLY A 316 -22.61 7.35 -1.32
CA GLY A 316 -21.50 7.94 -0.58
C GLY A 316 -20.26 7.07 -0.59
N TYR A 317 -19.28 7.46 0.24
CA TYR A 317 -17.97 6.83 0.32
C TYR A 317 -18.02 5.47 1.01
N ASN A 318 -17.26 4.49 0.51
CA ASN A 318 -17.15 3.17 1.13
C ASN A 318 -15.75 2.57 0.91
N ALA A 319 -15.34 1.67 1.80
CA ALA A 319 -14.13 0.87 1.65
C ALA A 319 -14.40 -0.34 0.74
N TRP A 320 -14.63 -0.10 -0.56
CA TRP A 320 -14.85 -1.19 -1.51
C TRP A 320 -13.69 -2.18 -1.47
N ALA A 321 -14.03 -3.46 -1.54
CA ALA A 321 -13.12 -4.53 -1.19
C ALA A 321 -13.40 -5.79 -2.00
N ALA A 322 -12.35 -6.50 -2.40
CA ALA A 322 -12.42 -7.78 -3.09
C ALA A 322 -11.96 -8.91 -2.17
N GLU A 323 -12.24 -10.15 -2.58
CA GLU A 323 -11.59 -11.30 -1.97
C GLU A 323 -10.10 -11.41 -2.36
N PRO A 324 -9.24 -11.98 -1.50
CA PRO A 324 -9.57 -12.55 -0.19
C PRO A 324 -9.51 -11.52 0.95
N GLY A 325 -10.40 -11.66 1.93
CA GLY A 325 -10.38 -10.87 3.17
C GLY A 325 -11.70 -10.20 3.52
N GLY A 326 -12.78 -10.55 2.83
CA GLY A 326 -14.11 -9.98 3.05
C GLY A 326 -14.45 -8.92 2.00
N ALA A 327 -15.19 -9.35 0.97
CA ALA A 327 -15.60 -8.43 -0.08
C ALA A 327 -16.71 -7.45 0.36
N VAL A 328 -16.57 -6.20 -0.08
CA VAL A 328 -17.57 -5.14 0.01
C VAL A 328 -17.78 -4.61 -1.40
N ASN A 329 -18.91 -4.94 -2.02
CA ASN A 329 -19.13 -4.68 -3.43
C ASN A 329 -20.62 -4.48 -3.75
N ASP A 330 -20.94 -3.37 -4.40
CA ASP A 330 -22.29 -3.04 -4.91
C ASP A 330 -22.33 -2.85 -6.44
N GLY A 331 -21.25 -3.22 -7.14
CA GLY A 331 -21.06 -2.94 -8.56
C GLY A 331 -20.18 -1.72 -8.85
N THR A 332 -19.72 -1.00 -7.83
CA THR A 332 -18.80 0.13 -7.99
C THR A 332 -17.40 -0.35 -8.40
N ILE A 333 -16.83 0.31 -9.40
CA ILE A 333 -15.52 0.05 -9.99
C ILE A 333 -14.63 1.26 -9.76
N SER A 334 -13.43 1.03 -9.24
CA SER A 334 -12.45 2.08 -8.95
C SER A 334 -11.29 2.03 -9.97
N PRO A 335 -11.19 2.96 -10.95
CA PRO A 335 -10.05 3.02 -11.89
C PRO A 335 -8.68 3.08 -11.23
N HIS A 336 -8.60 3.66 -10.04
CA HIS A 336 -7.36 3.77 -9.29
C HIS A 336 -6.91 2.44 -8.64
N ALA A 337 -7.73 1.38 -8.64
CA ALA A 337 -7.28 0.04 -8.30
C ALA A 337 -6.26 -0.50 -9.34
N PRO A 338 -6.60 -0.67 -10.64
CA PRO A 338 -5.59 -1.00 -11.64
C PRO A 338 -4.54 0.11 -11.81
N GLY A 339 -4.92 1.38 -11.71
CA GLY A 339 -3.99 2.52 -11.81
C GLY A 339 -2.90 2.52 -10.73
N GLY A 340 -3.28 2.41 -9.46
CA GLY A 340 -2.35 2.31 -8.32
C GLY A 340 -1.55 1.01 -8.32
N SER A 341 -2.00 -0.05 -8.98
CA SER A 341 -1.21 -1.30 -9.05
C SER A 341 -0.31 -1.42 -10.28
N PHE A 342 -0.20 -0.37 -11.11
CA PHE A 342 0.52 -0.44 -12.39
C PHE A 342 1.97 -0.90 -12.25
N GLN A 343 2.67 -0.51 -11.17
CA GLN A 343 4.04 -0.94 -10.90
C GLN A 343 4.21 -2.45 -10.66
N ALA A 344 3.16 -3.14 -10.20
CA ALA A 344 3.20 -4.57 -9.87
C ALA A 344 2.59 -5.45 -10.96
N THR A 345 1.54 -4.97 -11.64
CA THR A 345 0.80 -5.71 -12.68
C THR A 345 0.60 -4.85 -13.94
N PRO A 346 1.68 -4.39 -14.60
CA PRO A 346 1.57 -3.39 -15.68
C PRO A 346 0.74 -3.87 -16.87
N VAL A 347 0.77 -5.16 -17.19
CA VAL A 347 0.02 -5.74 -18.31
C VAL A 347 -1.48 -5.74 -18.02
N GLU A 348 -1.87 -6.24 -16.84
CA GLU A 348 -3.27 -6.31 -16.41
C GLU A 348 -3.85 -4.92 -16.16
N SER A 349 -3.07 -4.03 -15.55
CA SER A 349 -3.45 -2.64 -15.30
C SER A 349 -3.64 -1.86 -16.59
N GLU A 350 -2.73 -1.97 -17.56
CA GLU A 350 -2.87 -1.31 -18.86
C GLU A 350 -4.14 -1.79 -19.60
N ARG A 351 -4.35 -3.11 -19.65
CA ARG A 351 -5.57 -3.68 -20.24
C ARG A 351 -6.82 -3.12 -19.58
N ALA A 352 -6.82 -2.99 -18.25
CA ALA A 352 -7.95 -2.47 -17.51
C ALA A 352 -8.26 -1.01 -17.83
N LEU A 353 -7.25 -0.15 -17.75
CA LEU A 353 -7.41 1.28 -18.02
C LEU A 353 -7.86 1.54 -19.47
N ARG A 354 -7.32 0.78 -20.44
CA ARG A 354 -7.76 0.84 -21.85
C ARG A 354 -9.21 0.40 -22.02
N ALA A 355 -9.60 -0.71 -21.41
CA ALA A 355 -10.97 -1.22 -21.51
C ALA A 355 -11.97 -0.24 -20.88
N MET A 356 -11.65 0.36 -19.74
CA MET A 356 -12.46 1.41 -19.12
C MET A 356 -12.63 2.63 -20.04
N LEU A 357 -11.54 3.14 -20.62
CA LEU A 357 -11.60 4.25 -21.59
C LEU A 357 -12.43 3.91 -22.82
N LYS A 358 -12.28 2.69 -23.36
CA LYS A 358 -13.03 2.23 -24.52
C LYS A 358 -14.53 2.13 -24.23
N SER A 359 -14.89 1.58 -23.08
CA SER A 359 -16.29 1.28 -22.72
C SER A 359 -17.06 2.49 -22.21
N PHE A 360 -16.43 3.36 -21.42
CA PHE A 360 -17.12 4.46 -20.72
C PHE A 360 -16.66 5.86 -21.14
N GLY A 361 -15.47 5.96 -21.75
CA GLY A 361 -15.00 7.15 -22.42
C GLY A 361 -15.12 8.42 -21.59
N ALA A 362 -15.73 9.46 -22.18
CA ALA A 362 -15.87 10.79 -21.57
C ALA A 362 -16.69 10.81 -20.26
N ARG A 363 -17.45 9.75 -19.94
CA ARG A 363 -18.22 9.67 -18.68
C ARG A 363 -17.35 9.47 -17.46
N ILE A 364 -16.16 8.90 -17.65
CA ILE A 364 -15.19 8.63 -16.59
C ILE A 364 -13.86 9.33 -16.82
N TRP A 365 -13.70 10.08 -17.90
CA TRP A 365 -12.42 10.69 -18.30
C TRP A 365 -12.55 12.21 -18.38
N GLY A 366 -12.08 12.90 -17.35
CA GLY A 366 -12.24 14.34 -17.12
C GLY A 366 -10.91 15.10 -17.03
N ARG A 367 -10.96 16.31 -16.46
CA ARG A 367 -9.83 17.26 -16.36
C ARG A 367 -8.60 16.66 -15.71
N TYR A 368 -8.82 15.78 -14.73
CA TYR A 368 -7.80 15.15 -13.90
C TYR A 368 -7.63 13.65 -14.14
N GLY A 369 -8.13 13.17 -15.28
CA GLY A 369 -7.99 11.78 -15.71
C GLY A 369 -9.24 10.99 -15.39
N PHE A 370 -9.08 9.77 -14.90
CA PHE A 370 -10.23 8.96 -14.49
C PHE A 370 -10.97 9.62 -13.32
N THR A 371 -12.31 9.50 -13.28
CA THR A 371 -13.07 9.78 -12.06
C THR A 371 -12.65 8.80 -10.96
N ASP A 372 -12.91 9.17 -9.71
CA ASP A 372 -12.61 8.35 -8.55
C ASP A 372 -13.17 6.91 -8.66
N THR A 373 -14.49 6.79 -8.86
CA THR A 373 -15.19 5.51 -9.07
C THR A 373 -16.41 5.68 -9.99
N PHE A 374 -16.95 4.57 -10.49
CA PHE A 374 -18.20 4.55 -11.26
C PHE A 374 -18.95 3.23 -11.08
N ASN A 375 -20.28 3.23 -11.23
CA ASN A 375 -21.12 2.03 -11.09
C ASN A 375 -22.09 1.92 -12.27
N PRO A 376 -21.75 1.17 -13.33
CA PRO A 376 -22.61 0.99 -14.49
C PRO A 376 -23.91 0.27 -14.19
N THR A 377 -23.96 -0.59 -13.14
CA THR A 377 -25.14 -1.37 -12.76
C THR A 377 -26.31 -0.46 -12.41
N VAL A 378 -26.04 0.67 -11.74
CA VAL A 378 -27.06 1.67 -11.38
C VAL A 378 -26.89 2.97 -12.16
N ASN A 379 -26.18 2.92 -13.29
CA ASN A 379 -25.91 4.07 -14.17
C ASN A 379 -25.31 5.30 -13.45
N TRP A 380 -24.45 5.07 -12.45
CA TRP A 380 -23.87 6.13 -11.62
C TRP A 380 -22.42 6.48 -12.01
N PHE A 381 -22.25 7.76 -12.30
CA PHE A 381 -21.09 8.55 -12.71
C PHE A 381 -20.40 9.28 -11.57
N GLY A 382 -19.26 8.85 -11.02
CA GLY A 382 -18.49 9.70 -10.10
C GLY A 382 -18.22 11.07 -10.73
N PRO A 383 -18.57 12.19 -10.07
CA PRO A 383 -18.36 13.52 -10.65
C PRO A 383 -16.94 14.07 -10.39
N ASP A 384 -16.24 13.49 -9.43
CA ASP A 384 -15.07 14.07 -8.80
C ASP A 384 -13.84 13.14 -8.97
N VAL A 385 -12.68 13.68 -8.59
CA VAL A 385 -11.47 12.91 -8.25
C VAL A 385 -11.12 13.18 -6.79
N ILE A 386 -10.51 12.20 -6.14
CA ILE A 386 -9.93 12.32 -4.81
C ILE A 386 -8.40 12.27 -4.94
N GLY A 387 -7.71 13.09 -4.16
CA GLY A 387 -6.27 13.29 -4.30
C GLY A 387 -5.44 12.06 -3.99
N ILE A 388 -5.81 11.27 -2.98
CA ILE A 388 -5.07 10.04 -2.64
C ILE A 388 -5.18 8.98 -3.75
N ASP A 389 -6.30 8.95 -4.47
CA ASP A 389 -6.58 7.95 -5.50
C ASP A 389 -5.91 8.29 -6.84
N THR A 390 -5.99 9.57 -7.25
CA THR A 390 -5.25 10.05 -8.42
C THR A 390 -3.74 10.04 -8.15
N GLY A 391 -3.34 10.31 -6.90
CA GLY A 391 -1.96 10.24 -6.43
C GLY A 391 -1.40 8.83 -6.52
N ALA A 392 -2.12 7.83 -6.04
CA ALA A 392 -1.73 6.43 -6.14
C ALA A 392 -1.46 6.03 -7.60
N THR A 393 -2.36 6.39 -8.52
CA THR A 393 -2.18 6.13 -9.95
C THR A 393 -0.93 6.82 -10.51
N LEU A 394 -0.72 8.10 -10.18
CA LEU A 394 0.43 8.88 -10.64
C LEU A 394 1.77 8.27 -10.18
N LEU A 395 1.89 7.97 -8.88
CA LEU A 395 3.13 7.45 -8.31
C LEU A 395 3.42 6.02 -8.81
N ALA A 396 2.40 5.17 -8.91
CA ALA A 396 2.56 3.81 -9.41
C ALA A 396 3.06 3.76 -10.86
N ILE A 397 2.49 4.59 -11.74
CA ILE A 397 2.97 4.66 -13.13
C ILE A 397 4.40 5.22 -13.18
N GLU A 398 4.73 6.21 -12.36
CA GLU A 398 6.11 6.75 -12.37
C GLU A 398 7.13 5.74 -11.87
N ASN A 399 6.80 4.99 -10.81
CA ASN A 399 7.65 3.93 -10.30
C ASN A 399 7.83 2.79 -11.30
N HIS A 400 6.80 2.49 -12.09
CA HIS A 400 6.92 1.56 -13.22
C HIS A 400 7.89 2.08 -14.29
N ARG A 401 7.75 3.35 -14.70
CA ARG A 401 8.52 3.92 -15.82
C ARG A 401 9.98 4.16 -15.45
N THR A 402 10.25 4.72 -14.27
CA THR A 402 11.60 5.19 -13.91
C THR A 402 12.04 4.78 -12.50
N GLY A 403 11.10 4.42 -11.63
CA GLY A 403 11.38 4.17 -10.21
C GLY A 403 11.73 5.43 -9.43
N LEU A 404 11.37 6.63 -9.90
CA LEU A 404 11.80 7.90 -9.32
C LEU A 404 11.48 8.02 -7.82
N ILE A 405 10.24 7.75 -7.42
CA ILE A 405 9.80 7.91 -6.02
C ILE A 405 10.54 6.93 -5.12
N HIS A 406 10.63 5.66 -5.55
CA HIS A 406 11.45 4.65 -4.89
C HIS A 406 12.90 5.09 -4.72
N LYS A 407 13.54 5.59 -5.78
CA LYS A 407 14.94 6.05 -5.73
C LYS A 407 15.15 7.20 -4.75
N LEU A 408 14.18 8.08 -4.61
CA LEU A 408 14.25 9.20 -3.67
C LEU A 408 14.04 8.72 -2.23
N MET A 409 12.95 8.01 -1.97
CA MET A 409 12.62 7.55 -0.62
C MET A 409 13.65 6.57 -0.05
N MET A 410 14.19 5.66 -0.87
CA MET A 410 15.18 4.68 -0.41
C MET A 410 16.57 5.29 -0.14
N LYS A 411 16.81 6.55 -0.51
CA LYS A 411 18.01 7.32 -0.10
C LYS A 411 17.84 8.00 1.26
N ASN A 412 16.61 8.18 1.73
CA ASN A 412 16.36 8.91 2.96
C ASN A 412 16.87 8.14 4.19
N ALA A 413 17.57 8.83 5.09
CA ALA A 413 18.23 8.21 6.23
C ALA A 413 17.25 7.55 7.23
N THR A 414 16.10 8.18 7.46
CA THR A 414 15.04 7.63 8.33
C THR A 414 14.49 6.33 7.74
N VAL A 415 14.19 6.32 6.43
CA VAL A 415 13.71 5.12 5.73
C VAL A 415 14.75 4.01 5.79
N GLN A 416 16.02 4.30 5.48
CA GLN A 416 17.10 3.31 5.55
C GLN A 416 17.27 2.74 6.95
N ALA A 417 17.23 3.60 7.99
CA ALA A 417 17.30 3.17 9.38
C ALA A 417 16.12 2.26 9.74
N GLY A 418 14.90 2.62 9.34
CA GLY A 418 13.69 1.83 9.57
C GLY A 418 13.79 0.45 8.92
N MET A 419 14.06 0.40 7.62
CA MET A 419 14.21 -0.85 6.86
C MET A 419 15.30 -1.75 7.45
N LYS A 420 16.45 -1.17 7.85
CA LYS A 420 17.56 -1.91 8.47
C LYS A 420 17.19 -2.44 9.86
N ARG A 421 16.57 -1.62 10.72
CA ARG A 421 16.18 -2.00 12.09
C ARG A 421 15.09 -3.08 12.09
N ILE A 422 14.17 -3.03 11.15
CA ILE A 422 13.17 -4.09 10.90
C ILE A 422 13.83 -5.39 10.43
N GLY A 423 15.01 -5.31 9.83
CA GLY A 423 15.73 -6.49 9.34
C GLY A 423 15.28 -6.96 7.96
N PHE A 424 14.84 -6.03 7.10
CA PHE A 424 14.61 -6.34 5.69
C PHE A 424 15.89 -6.85 5.03
N LYS A 425 15.78 -8.00 4.35
CA LYS A 425 16.88 -8.66 3.65
C LYS A 425 16.58 -8.71 2.16
N PRO A 426 17.63 -8.71 1.31
CA PRO A 426 17.45 -9.05 -0.10
C PRO A 426 16.78 -10.41 -0.22
N VAL A 427 15.78 -10.52 -1.09
CA VAL A 427 15.32 -11.82 -1.54
C VAL A 427 16.50 -12.45 -2.27
N PRO A 428 16.94 -13.67 -1.90
CA PRO A 428 17.99 -14.36 -2.64
C PRO A 428 17.61 -14.34 -4.12
N PRO A 429 18.56 -14.11 -5.06
CA PRO A 429 18.26 -14.21 -6.47
C PRO A 429 17.49 -15.50 -6.69
N ALA A 430 16.41 -15.44 -7.45
CA ALA A 430 15.84 -16.65 -8.02
C ALA A 430 16.97 -17.25 -8.88
N THR A 431 17.79 -18.12 -8.29
CA THR A 431 18.62 -19.03 -9.06
C THR A 431 17.61 -19.69 -9.97
N GLY A 432 17.76 -19.52 -11.29
CA GLY A 432 16.74 -19.76 -12.33
C GLY A 432 16.30 -21.21 -12.49
N ASN A 433 16.26 -21.94 -11.38
CA ASN A 433 16.00 -23.33 -11.18
C ASN A 433 15.22 -23.56 -9.86
N ALA A 434 15.24 -22.67 -8.86
CA ALA A 434 14.54 -22.91 -7.60
C ALA A 434 13.09 -22.39 -7.61
N LEU A 435 12.13 -23.29 -7.49
CA LEU A 435 10.73 -22.93 -7.25
C LEU A 435 10.58 -22.62 -5.76
N GLN A 436 10.44 -21.34 -5.41
CA GLN A 436 10.04 -20.95 -4.06
C GLN A 436 8.53 -21.14 -3.93
N VAL A 437 8.11 -22.12 -3.13
CA VAL A 437 6.71 -22.24 -2.70
C VAL A 437 6.57 -21.48 -1.38
N LEU A 438 6.23 -20.19 -1.46
CA LEU A 438 5.74 -19.42 -0.31
C LEU A 438 4.26 -19.78 -0.05
N PRO A 439 3.80 -19.71 1.20
CA PRO A 439 3.11 -20.78 1.92
C PRO A 439 1.86 -21.27 1.20
N LEU A 440 1.91 -22.52 0.74
CA LEU A 440 0.79 -23.24 0.15
C LEU A 440 0.27 -24.33 1.11
N ILE A 441 0.12 -24.02 2.40
CA ILE A 441 -0.33 -25.02 3.39
C ILE A 441 -1.26 -24.35 4.41
N GLN A 442 -2.56 -24.51 4.21
CA GLN A 442 -3.54 -24.37 5.29
C GLN A 442 -3.34 -25.51 6.28
N SER A 443 -3.27 -25.17 7.56
CA SER A 443 -3.59 -26.08 8.64
C SER A 443 -5.09 -25.95 8.92
N PRO A 444 -5.83 -27.01 9.32
CA PRO A 444 -7.21 -26.86 9.79
C PRO A 444 -7.28 -25.79 10.89
N ALA A 445 -8.43 -25.13 11.04
CA ALA A 445 -8.62 -23.96 11.91
C ALA A 445 -8.26 -24.16 13.41
N ASN A 446 -7.91 -25.38 13.84
CA ASN A 446 -7.55 -25.73 15.22
C ASN A 446 -6.22 -26.51 15.35
N SER A 447 -5.36 -26.55 14.33
CA SER A 447 -4.10 -27.30 14.45
C SER A 447 -2.97 -26.46 15.04
N GLU A 448 -2.28 -27.01 16.04
CA GLU A 448 -1.16 -26.42 16.78
C GLU A 448 0.11 -26.10 15.92
N PHE A 449 0.09 -26.26 14.59
CA PHE A 449 1.27 -26.16 13.70
C PHE A 449 0.98 -25.51 12.33
N ARG A 450 2.01 -24.90 11.72
CA ARG A 450 2.00 -24.31 10.36
C ARG A 450 3.28 -24.63 9.59
N VAL A 451 3.20 -24.97 8.30
CA VAL A 451 4.39 -25.04 7.43
C VAL A 451 4.69 -23.63 6.92
N ILE A 452 5.87 -23.10 7.24
CA ILE A 452 6.20 -21.71 6.95
C ILE A 452 6.90 -21.57 5.58
N LYS A 453 7.71 -22.56 5.17
CA LYS A 453 8.48 -22.49 3.93
C LYS A 453 8.80 -23.90 3.40
N ALA A 454 8.65 -24.08 2.08
CA ALA A 454 9.18 -25.23 1.36
C ALA A 454 9.93 -24.75 0.11
N THR A 455 11.19 -25.15 -0.03
CA THR A 455 12.02 -24.80 -1.20
C THR A 455 12.15 -26.02 -2.09
N PHE A 456 11.92 -25.88 -3.40
CA PHE A 456 12.14 -26.95 -4.38
C PHE A 456 13.24 -26.57 -5.38
N THR A 457 14.13 -27.50 -5.67
CA THR A 457 15.21 -27.40 -6.65
C THR A 457 15.07 -28.49 -7.72
N PRO A 458 15.37 -28.23 -9.00
CA PRO A 458 15.22 -29.21 -10.05
C PRO A 458 16.41 -30.16 -10.03
N VAL A 459 16.18 -31.43 -10.39
CA VAL A 459 17.26 -32.41 -10.44
C VAL A 459 18.10 -32.15 -11.69
N PRO A 460 19.42 -31.91 -11.58
CA PRO A 460 20.25 -31.56 -12.72
C PRO A 460 20.22 -32.59 -13.85
N SER A 461 20.05 -33.88 -13.52
CA SER A 461 19.98 -34.98 -14.47
C SER A 461 18.58 -35.22 -15.08
N ASN A 462 17.54 -34.54 -14.60
CA ASN A 462 16.18 -34.67 -15.13
C ASN A 462 15.32 -33.44 -14.77
N ARG A 463 15.12 -32.54 -15.73
CA ARG A 463 14.36 -31.29 -15.55
C ARG A 463 12.85 -31.50 -15.27
N ALA A 464 12.31 -32.70 -15.47
CA ALA A 464 10.94 -33.04 -15.08
C ALA A 464 10.83 -33.48 -13.60
N LYS A 465 11.97 -33.64 -12.91
CA LYS A 465 12.02 -34.00 -11.49
C LYS A 465 12.46 -32.80 -10.65
N TRP A 466 11.75 -32.60 -9.56
CA TRP A 466 11.98 -31.55 -8.58
C TRP A 466 12.16 -32.18 -7.20
N GLU A 467 13.12 -31.69 -6.42
CA GLU A 467 13.48 -32.15 -5.09
C GLU A 467 13.24 -31.01 -4.09
N ALA A 468 12.58 -31.25 -2.96
CA ALA A 468 12.60 -30.22 -1.92
C ALA A 468 13.98 -30.20 -1.27
N SER A 469 14.56 -29.00 -1.22
CA SER A 469 15.84 -28.76 -0.58
C SER A 469 15.68 -28.41 0.90
N GLU A 470 14.54 -27.80 1.30
CA GLU A 470 14.28 -27.33 2.67
C GLU A 470 12.79 -27.37 3.02
N LEU A 471 12.45 -27.75 4.26
CA LEU A 471 11.11 -27.66 4.83
C LEU A 471 11.15 -27.07 6.25
N TYR A 472 10.37 -26.01 6.49
CA TYR A 472 10.27 -25.33 7.78
C TYR A 472 8.87 -25.49 8.38
N VAL A 473 8.78 -26.00 9.61
CA VAL A 473 7.52 -26.23 10.32
C VAL A 473 7.53 -25.46 11.66
N TYR A 474 6.48 -24.70 11.94
CA TYR A 474 6.25 -23.99 13.20
C TYR A 474 5.27 -24.74 14.09
N GLY A 475 5.55 -24.78 15.40
CA GLY A 475 4.64 -25.27 16.44
C GLY A 475 4.35 -24.20 17.49
N GLY A 476 3.09 -24.06 17.87
CA GLY A 476 2.60 -22.96 18.72
C GLY A 476 2.73 -23.13 20.24
N VAL A 477 3.29 -24.22 20.77
CA VAL A 477 3.33 -24.45 22.24
C VAL A 477 4.65 -25.09 22.69
N ALA A 478 5.05 -24.80 23.93
CA ALA A 478 6.36 -25.13 24.50
C ALA A 478 6.69 -26.64 24.56
N THR A 479 7.94 -26.94 24.19
CA THR A 479 8.71 -28.19 24.40
C THR A 479 8.01 -29.52 24.09
N THR A 480 8.33 -30.09 22.93
CA THR A 480 7.92 -31.46 22.56
C THR A 480 8.92 -32.12 21.60
N ASN A 481 9.03 -33.45 21.69
CA ASN A 481 9.72 -34.28 20.70
C ASN A 481 8.91 -34.31 19.41
N VAL A 482 9.50 -33.85 18.30
CA VAL A 482 8.84 -33.83 16.99
C VAL A 482 9.44 -34.92 16.10
N ARG A 483 8.60 -35.84 15.62
CA ARG A 483 8.93 -36.80 14.55
C ARG A 483 8.17 -36.42 13.30
N ILE A 484 8.89 -36.30 12.19
CA ILE A 484 8.29 -36.01 10.88
C ILE A 484 8.50 -37.21 9.96
N THR A 485 7.42 -37.66 9.32
CA THR A 485 7.49 -38.62 8.23
C THR A 485 6.92 -38.00 6.96
N LEU A 486 7.52 -38.34 5.82
CA LEU A 486 7.05 -37.95 4.50
C LEU A 486 6.84 -39.20 3.66
N ASN A 487 5.65 -39.38 3.12
CA ASN A 487 5.24 -40.57 2.39
C ASN A 487 5.53 -41.87 3.17
N GLY A 488 5.37 -41.82 4.50
CA GLY A 488 5.63 -42.93 5.41
C GLY A 488 7.09 -43.14 5.81
N LYS A 489 8.05 -42.37 5.27
CA LYS A 489 9.47 -42.49 5.62
C LYS A 489 9.91 -41.40 6.62
N PRO A 490 10.68 -41.75 7.66
CA PRO A 490 11.14 -40.78 8.66
C PRO A 490 12.16 -39.79 8.07
N LEU A 491 11.99 -38.50 8.39
CA LEU A 491 12.89 -37.41 7.98
C LEU A 491 13.83 -36.95 9.11
N GLY A 492 13.62 -37.42 10.34
CA GLY A 492 14.42 -37.10 11.52
C GLY A 492 13.58 -36.91 12.79
N ALA A 493 14.26 -36.74 13.92
CA ALA A 493 13.68 -36.32 15.20
C ALA A 493 14.51 -35.15 15.75
N GLY A 494 13.86 -34.12 16.30
CA GLY A 494 14.56 -32.94 16.81
C GLY A 494 13.89 -32.33 18.03
N PHE A 495 14.70 -31.71 18.90
CA PHE A 495 14.27 -30.89 20.02
C PHE A 495 14.35 -29.41 19.63
N GLY A 496 13.35 -28.62 19.97
CA GLY A 496 13.35 -27.17 19.74
C GLY A 496 12.64 -26.41 20.85
N THR A 497 13.19 -25.26 21.22
CA THR A 497 12.53 -24.28 22.09
C THR A 497 11.70 -23.30 21.25
N PRO A 498 10.67 -22.64 21.81
CA PRO A 498 9.65 -21.91 21.02
C PRO A 498 10.14 -20.57 20.46
N ARG A 499 11.42 -20.24 20.60
CA ARG A 499 11.99 -18.99 20.06
C ARG A 499 12.51 -19.22 18.66
N TRP A 500 12.22 -18.32 17.73
CA TRP A 500 12.96 -18.22 16.49
C TRP A 500 14.35 -17.63 16.80
N PRO A 501 15.48 -18.18 16.31
CA PRO A 501 15.60 -19.14 15.20
C PRO A 501 15.71 -20.62 15.60
N SER A 502 15.51 -20.99 16.86
CA SER A 502 15.70 -22.36 17.40
C SER A 502 14.58 -23.36 17.07
N THR A 503 13.95 -23.23 15.89
CA THR A 503 12.98 -24.19 15.35
C THR A 503 13.72 -25.31 14.62
N PRO A 504 13.35 -26.59 14.78
CA PRO A 504 14.02 -27.68 14.06
C PRO A 504 13.75 -27.56 12.56
N ALA A 505 14.81 -27.33 11.79
CA ALA A 505 14.80 -27.38 10.33
C ALA A 505 15.13 -28.82 9.90
N PHE A 506 14.31 -29.40 9.01
CA PHE A 506 14.52 -30.75 8.53
C PHE A 506 14.90 -30.74 7.05
N ARG A 507 16.03 -31.38 6.73
CA ARG A 507 16.48 -31.59 5.36
C ARG A 507 15.91 -32.90 4.84
N ILE A 508 15.21 -32.85 3.71
CA ILE A 508 14.58 -34.03 3.13
C ILE A 508 15.62 -34.82 2.30
N PRO A 509 15.81 -36.13 2.53
CA PRO A 509 16.70 -36.94 1.72
C PRO A 509 16.24 -37.01 0.25
N LYS A 510 17.22 -37.18 -0.63
CA LYS A 510 17.01 -37.23 -2.09
C LYS A 510 16.00 -38.31 -2.50
N GLY A 511 15.04 -37.96 -3.36
CA GLY A 511 14.07 -38.91 -3.95
C GLY A 511 12.78 -39.20 -3.16
N LEU A 512 12.53 -38.51 -2.04
CA LEU A 512 11.35 -38.73 -1.20
C LEU A 512 10.07 -38.01 -1.66
N LEU A 513 10.22 -36.90 -2.40
CA LEU A 513 9.10 -36.13 -2.94
C LEU A 513 8.81 -36.55 -4.37
N LYS A 514 7.52 -36.76 -4.65
CA LYS A 514 7.02 -37.16 -5.97
C LYS A 514 6.35 -35.96 -6.64
N TYR A 515 7.01 -35.38 -7.64
CA TYR A 515 6.42 -34.34 -8.49
C TYR A 515 5.19 -34.87 -9.24
N GLY A 516 4.13 -34.06 -9.36
CA GLY A 516 2.87 -34.42 -10.03
C GLY A 516 1.96 -35.41 -9.29
N LYS A 517 2.41 -35.97 -8.15
CA LYS A 517 1.63 -36.89 -7.31
C LYS A 517 1.37 -36.28 -5.92
N PRO A 518 0.30 -36.69 -5.20
CA PRO A 518 0.09 -36.30 -3.82
C PRO A 518 1.27 -36.77 -2.95
N ASN A 519 1.76 -35.89 -2.09
CA ASN A 519 2.72 -36.21 -1.04
C ASN A 519 2.04 -36.04 0.31
N ARG A 520 2.28 -36.99 1.22
CA ARG A 520 1.69 -36.99 2.56
C ARG A 520 2.76 -36.72 3.60
N LEU A 521 2.67 -35.58 4.27
CA LEU A 521 3.52 -35.23 5.41
C LEU A 521 2.75 -35.56 6.69
N GLU A 522 3.36 -36.33 7.58
CA GLU A 522 2.82 -36.58 8.91
C GLU A 522 3.78 -36.05 9.97
N VAL A 523 3.22 -35.34 10.94
CA VAL A 523 3.96 -34.85 12.10
C VAL A 523 3.38 -35.53 13.33
N ARG A 524 4.24 -36.20 14.08
CA ARG A 524 3.91 -36.83 15.36
C ARG A 524 4.67 -36.15 16.47
N ILE A 525 3.96 -35.92 17.58
CA ILE A 525 4.46 -35.13 18.69
C ILE A 525 4.16 -35.87 19.97
N SER A 526 5.16 -35.94 20.84
CA SER A 526 5.03 -36.52 22.18
C SER A 526 5.44 -35.49 23.23
N ARG A 527 4.53 -35.19 24.17
CA ARG A 527 4.80 -34.37 25.37
C ARG A 527 5.62 -35.17 26.38
N ALA A 528 6.63 -34.55 27.00
CA ALA A 528 7.25 -35.09 28.20
C ALA A 528 6.34 -34.77 29.40
N ALA A 529 6.08 -35.75 30.26
CA ALA A 529 5.24 -35.56 31.45
C ALA A 529 5.99 -34.75 32.51
N GLU A 530 5.37 -33.69 33.04
CA GLU A 530 5.73 -33.16 34.36
C GLU A 530 5.11 -34.07 35.42
N GLY A 531 5.93 -34.53 36.36
CA GLY A 531 5.60 -35.66 37.23
C GLY A 531 4.53 -35.37 38.28
N THR A 532 3.60 -36.32 38.48
CA THR A 532 3.35 -37.01 39.78
C THR A 532 2.33 -38.15 39.62
N VAL A 533 2.72 -39.31 40.16
CA VAL A 533 1.98 -40.49 40.68
C VAL A 533 0.52 -40.74 40.27
N GLY A 534 0.26 -41.87 39.59
CA GLY A 534 -1.07 -42.49 39.48
C GLY A 534 -1.23 -43.44 38.28
N TYR A 535 -1.63 -44.70 38.52
CA TYR A 535 -1.77 -45.78 37.53
C TYR A 535 -2.88 -45.54 36.50
N GLY A 536 -2.59 -45.67 35.19
CA GLY A 536 -3.56 -45.69 34.07
C GLY A 536 -3.04 -45.01 32.79
N PRO A 537 -3.39 -45.47 31.56
CA PRO A 537 -2.58 -45.20 30.36
C PRO A 537 -2.59 -43.73 29.93
N VAL A 538 -1.40 -43.12 29.86
CA VAL A 538 -1.17 -41.83 29.23
C VAL A 538 -0.88 -42.06 27.74
N LEU A 539 -1.85 -41.73 26.89
CA LEU A 539 -1.67 -41.64 25.44
C LEU A 539 -2.32 -40.36 24.94
N VAL A 540 -1.51 -39.33 24.67
CA VAL A 540 -1.92 -38.24 23.78
C VAL A 540 -0.77 -37.97 22.82
N GLY A 541 -0.77 -38.71 21.71
CA GLY A 541 -0.05 -38.35 20.50
C GLY A 541 -1.05 -37.83 19.48
N THR A 542 -1.02 -36.54 19.16
CA THR A 542 -1.81 -36.00 18.06
C THR A 542 -1.10 -36.33 16.74
N ARG A 543 -1.78 -37.05 15.84
CA ARG A 543 -1.28 -37.35 14.49
C ARG A 543 -1.97 -36.41 13.52
N ASN A 544 -1.28 -35.38 13.09
CA ASN A 544 -1.77 -34.51 12.01
C ASN A 544 -1.12 -34.96 10.69
N ALA A 545 -1.96 -35.32 9.72
CA ALA A 545 -1.54 -35.68 8.37
C ALA A 545 -1.96 -34.58 7.39
N LEU A 546 -1.01 -34.09 6.60
CA LEU A 546 -1.23 -33.12 5.55
C LEU A 546 -0.98 -33.80 4.20
N GLU A 547 -1.97 -33.75 3.31
CA GLU A 547 -1.80 -34.14 1.91
C GLU A 547 -1.69 -32.89 1.05
N PHE A 548 -0.64 -32.82 0.22
CA PHE A 548 -0.43 -31.70 -0.68
C PHE A 548 0.06 -32.17 -2.05
N LYS A 549 -0.30 -31.42 -3.09
CA LYS A 549 0.16 -31.62 -4.46
C LYS A 549 0.96 -30.38 -4.89
N PRO A 550 2.25 -30.50 -5.23
CA PRO A 550 3.00 -29.38 -5.79
C PRO A 550 2.34 -28.95 -7.11
N LEU A 551 1.89 -27.71 -7.19
CA LEU A 551 1.45 -27.09 -8.44
C LEU A 551 2.58 -26.19 -8.96
N ALA A 552 2.88 -26.29 -10.25
CA ALA A 552 3.80 -25.37 -10.90
C ALA A 552 3.13 -24.00 -11.04
N PHE A 553 3.80 -22.94 -10.59
CA PHE A 553 3.70 -21.65 -11.26
C PHE A 553 4.84 -21.62 -12.27
N GLY A 554 4.54 -21.89 -13.54
CA GLY A 554 5.48 -21.66 -14.60
C GLY A 554 5.77 -20.17 -14.71
N LEU A 555 7.05 -19.80 -14.62
CA LEU A 555 7.55 -18.59 -15.26
C LEU A 555 7.73 -18.92 -16.75
N GLY A 556 6.69 -18.63 -17.54
CA GLY A 556 6.70 -18.54 -19.01
C GLY A 556 6.66 -19.85 -19.80
N GLU A 557 5.75 -19.93 -20.78
CA GLU A 557 5.92 -19.15 -22.02
C GLU A 557 5.04 -17.90 -21.97
#